data_AF-A0A7J6CIA5-F1
#
_entry.id   AF-A0A7J6CIA5-F1
#
_cell.length_a   1.000
_cell.length_b   1.000
_cell.length_c   1.000
_cell.angle_alpha   90.00
_cell.angle_beta   90.00
_cell.angle_gamma   90.00
#
_symmetry.space_group_name_H-M   'P 1'
#
loop_
_entity.id
_entity.type
_entity.pdbx_description
1 polymer ?
#
loop_
_entity_poly.entity_id
_entity_poly.type
_entity_poly.pdbx_seq_one_letter_code
_entity_poly.pdbx_strand_id
1 'polypeptide(L)'
;MLRLCIALCVLATCWAQDCLVSNITVKQDFDRMRYQGTWYAVAKKDPVGLFLLDNIVANFKVEEDGTMTATAMGRVIILNNWEICANMFGTFEDTEDPARFKMKYWGAASYLQTGYDDHWIIDTDYDNYAIHYSCRELDVDGTCLDGYSFIFSRHPDGLRPEDQKNVTEKKQEICFLGKYRRVSHTGFCDSA
;
A
#
# COMPACT_ATOMS: atom_id res chain seq x y z
N MET A 1 -20.90 53.73 33.46
CA MET A 1 -20.35 53.09 32.24
C MET A 1 -19.66 51.80 32.65
N LEU A 2 -20.33 50.65 32.49
CA LEU A 2 -19.77 49.34 32.83
C LEU A 2 -19.51 48.60 31.51
N ARG A 3 -18.24 48.49 31.10
CA ARG A 3 -17.84 47.77 29.90
C ARG A 3 -17.72 46.29 30.25
N LEU A 4 -18.63 45.48 29.73
CA LEU A 4 -18.59 44.03 29.80
C LEU A 4 -17.58 43.53 28.74
N CYS A 5 -16.43 43.03 29.17
CA CYS A 5 -15.46 42.37 28.29
C CYS A 5 -15.91 40.91 28.11
N ILE A 6 -16.51 40.59 26.97
CA ILE A 6 -16.83 39.23 26.57
C ILE A 6 -15.58 38.61 25.94
N ALA A 7 -14.96 37.66 26.63
CA ALA A 7 -13.87 36.85 26.08
C ALA A 7 -14.47 35.78 25.16
N LEU A 8 -14.22 35.90 23.85
CA LEU A 8 -14.56 34.87 22.86
C LEU A 8 -13.49 33.78 22.91
N CYS A 9 -13.75 32.68 23.62
CA CYS A 9 -12.93 31.47 23.51
C CYS A 9 -13.27 30.78 22.18
N VAL A 10 -12.41 30.90 21.19
CA VAL A 10 -12.46 30.07 19.97
C VAL A 10 -12.09 28.65 20.39
N LEU A 11 -13.09 27.77 20.51
CA LEU A 11 -12.87 26.34 20.64
C LEU A 11 -12.23 25.85 19.34
N ALA A 12 -10.89 25.71 19.36
CA ALA A 12 -10.20 24.92 18.36
C ALA A 12 -10.71 23.49 18.49
N THR A 13 -11.61 23.08 17.61
CA THR A 13 -11.94 21.66 17.47
C THR A 13 -10.67 21.00 16.96
N CYS A 14 -9.96 20.27 17.83
CA CYS A 14 -9.02 19.27 17.36
C CYS A 14 -9.84 18.25 16.59
N TRP A 15 -9.78 18.28 15.26
CA TRP A 15 -10.24 17.18 14.44
C TRP A 15 -9.29 16.03 14.76
N ALA A 16 -9.69 15.15 15.67
CA ALA A 16 -8.96 13.92 15.89
C ALA A 16 -9.01 13.14 14.57
N GLN A 17 -7.84 12.80 14.04
CA GLN A 17 -7.73 11.97 12.85
C GLN A 17 -8.36 10.61 13.16
N ASP A 18 -9.37 10.23 12.38
CA ASP A 18 -9.96 8.89 12.47
C ASP A 18 -9.00 7.88 11.79
N CYS A 19 -8.56 6.89 12.57
CA CYS A 19 -7.63 5.85 12.13
C CYS A 19 -8.25 4.45 12.21
N LEU A 20 -9.56 4.35 12.38
CA LEU A 20 -10.26 3.07 12.37
C LEU A 20 -10.15 2.44 10.98
N VAL A 21 -9.68 1.19 10.92
CA VAL A 21 -9.49 0.49 9.63
C VAL A 21 -10.80 0.32 8.89
N SER A 22 -11.91 0.17 9.60
CA SER A 22 -13.26 0.10 9.03
C SER A 22 -13.65 1.36 8.26
N ASN A 23 -13.12 2.52 8.64
CA ASN A 23 -13.51 3.83 8.10
C ASN A 23 -12.60 4.29 6.95
N ILE A 24 -11.54 3.53 6.65
CA ILE A 24 -10.66 3.81 5.52
C ILE A 24 -11.46 3.70 4.21
N THR A 25 -11.46 4.79 3.44
CA THR A 25 -12.04 4.82 2.09
C THR A 25 -11.08 4.21 1.09
N VAL A 26 -11.64 3.50 0.11
CA VAL A 26 -10.90 2.84 -0.97
C VAL A 26 -11.36 3.38 -2.33
N LYS A 27 -10.68 2.99 -3.41
CA LYS A 27 -10.95 3.48 -4.75
C LYS A 27 -12.38 3.14 -5.18
N GLN A 28 -13.21 4.18 -5.34
CA GLN A 28 -14.54 4.01 -5.90
C GLN A 28 -14.47 3.48 -7.34
N ASP A 29 -15.40 2.57 -7.66
CA ASP A 29 -15.56 1.96 -8.98
C ASP A 29 -14.25 1.43 -9.56
N PHE A 30 -13.47 0.71 -8.73
CA PHE A 30 -12.17 0.21 -9.12
C PHE A 30 -12.23 -0.71 -10.36
N ASP A 31 -11.59 -0.26 -11.44
CA ASP A 31 -11.45 -1.01 -12.68
C ASP A 31 -10.15 -1.84 -12.72
N ARG A 32 -10.29 -3.16 -12.53
CA ARG A 32 -9.18 -4.12 -12.59
C ARG A 32 -8.49 -4.18 -13.96
N MET A 33 -9.24 -3.95 -15.05
CA MET A 33 -8.71 -3.99 -16.42
C MET A 33 -7.80 -2.79 -16.68
N ARG A 34 -8.11 -1.62 -16.11
CA ARG A 34 -7.23 -0.45 -16.18
C ARG A 34 -6.03 -0.57 -15.25
N TYR A 35 -6.18 -1.27 -14.12
CA TYR A 35 -5.12 -1.43 -13.13
C TYR A 35 -4.02 -2.40 -13.55
N GLN A 36 -4.30 -3.33 -14.46
CA GLN A 36 -3.34 -4.32 -14.91
C GLN A 36 -2.02 -3.72 -15.42
N GLY A 37 -1.01 -4.56 -15.56
CA GLY A 37 0.33 -4.20 -16.03
C GLY A 37 1.33 -3.99 -14.90
N THR A 38 2.45 -3.38 -15.25
CA THR A 38 3.60 -3.23 -14.36
C THR A 38 3.46 -2.01 -13.45
N TRP A 39 3.86 -2.18 -12.19
CA TRP A 39 3.88 -1.17 -11.14
C TRP A 39 5.19 -1.26 -10.36
N TYR A 40 5.89 -0.14 -10.24
CA TYR A 40 7.15 -0.01 -9.51
C TYR A 40 6.84 0.57 -8.13
N ALA A 41 7.20 -0.12 -7.05
CA ALA A 41 7.06 0.48 -5.72
C ALA A 41 8.11 1.59 -5.57
N VAL A 42 7.71 2.83 -5.31
CA VAL A 42 8.62 3.98 -5.15
C VAL A 42 8.74 4.41 -3.69
N ALA A 43 7.77 4.02 -2.86
CA ALA A 43 7.85 4.14 -1.41
C ALA A 43 7.05 3.03 -0.73
N LYS A 44 7.39 2.72 0.53
CA LYS A 44 6.63 1.75 1.33
C LYS A 44 6.67 2.03 2.82
N LYS A 45 5.61 1.62 3.51
CA LYS A 45 5.53 1.46 4.96
C LYS A 45 5.70 -0.02 5.26
N ASP A 46 6.65 -0.34 6.14
CA ASP A 46 6.99 -1.72 6.50
C ASP A 46 6.03 -2.32 7.55
N PRO A 47 5.61 -3.59 7.41
CA PRO A 47 4.99 -4.32 8.50
C PRO A 47 6.06 -4.79 9.49
N VAL A 48 5.63 -5.43 10.57
CA VAL A 48 6.54 -6.16 11.46
C VAL A 48 7.04 -7.44 10.76
N GLY A 49 8.35 -7.72 10.90
CA GLY A 49 8.95 -8.96 10.41
C GLY A 49 9.63 -8.85 9.04
N LEU A 50 9.89 -10.01 8.43
CA LEU A 50 10.60 -10.11 7.15
C LEU A 50 9.71 -9.62 6.00
N PHE A 51 10.24 -8.68 5.21
CA PHE A 51 9.52 -8.09 4.09
C PHE A 51 10.49 -7.68 2.96
N LEU A 52 9.95 -7.46 1.75
CA LEU A 52 10.74 -6.99 0.61
C LEU A 52 11.42 -5.66 0.93
N LEU A 53 12.67 -5.50 0.51
CA LEU A 53 13.50 -4.35 0.86
C LEU A 53 13.44 -3.25 -0.20
N ASP A 54 13.78 -3.59 -1.44
CA ASP A 54 13.84 -2.69 -2.59
C ASP A 54 13.82 -3.45 -3.93
N ASN A 55 13.97 -2.73 -5.06
CA ASN A 55 13.80 -3.27 -6.41
C ASN A 55 12.44 -3.96 -6.60
N ILE A 56 11.40 -3.43 -5.95
CA ILE A 56 10.10 -4.06 -5.84
C ILE A 56 9.25 -3.71 -7.05
N VAL A 57 9.01 -4.70 -7.90
CA VAL A 57 8.19 -4.57 -9.11
C VAL A 57 7.06 -5.58 -9.05
N ALA A 58 5.83 -5.10 -9.22
CA ALA A 58 4.65 -5.93 -9.31
C ALA A 58 4.08 -5.89 -10.74
N ASN A 59 3.60 -7.02 -11.24
CA ASN A 59 2.88 -7.11 -12.49
C ASN A 59 1.51 -7.73 -12.22
N PHE A 60 0.46 -6.97 -12.45
CA PHE A 60 -0.92 -7.40 -12.27
C PHE A 60 -1.52 -7.82 -13.59
N LYS A 61 -2.29 -8.91 -13.57
CA LYS A 61 -2.98 -9.44 -14.74
C LYS A 61 -4.42 -9.79 -14.36
N VAL A 62 -5.34 -9.57 -15.29
CA VAL A 62 -6.71 -10.07 -15.18
C VAL A 62 -6.84 -11.24 -16.14
N GLU A 63 -7.24 -12.39 -15.63
CA GLU A 63 -7.43 -13.61 -16.39
C GLU A 63 -8.76 -13.59 -17.17
N GLU A 64 -8.94 -14.54 -18.09
CA GLU A 64 -10.15 -14.63 -18.93
C GLU A 64 -11.44 -14.82 -18.11
N ASP A 65 -11.34 -15.44 -16.94
CA ASP A 65 -12.45 -15.62 -16.00
C ASP A 65 -12.73 -14.39 -15.12
N GLY A 66 -11.96 -13.31 -15.30
CA GLY A 66 -12.05 -12.07 -14.54
C GLY A 66 -11.23 -12.05 -13.25
N THR A 67 -10.59 -13.16 -12.87
CA THR A 67 -9.74 -13.23 -11.67
C THR A 67 -8.51 -12.36 -11.84
N MET A 68 -8.21 -11.53 -10.84
CA MET A 68 -6.95 -10.78 -10.81
C MET A 68 -5.84 -11.67 -10.23
N THR A 69 -4.67 -11.63 -10.84
CA THR A 69 -3.44 -12.29 -10.38
C THR A 69 -2.30 -11.27 -10.40
N ALA A 70 -1.23 -11.55 -9.64
CA ALA A 70 -0.01 -10.76 -9.71
C ALA A 70 1.24 -11.61 -9.55
N THR A 71 2.32 -11.14 -10.16
CA THR A 71 3.68 -11.51 -9.78
C THR A 71 4.34 -10.31 -9.12
N ALA A 72 5.24 -10.56 -8.17
CA ALA A 72 6.06 -9.52 -7.58
C ALA A 72 7.50 -10.01 -7.42
N MET A 73 8.44 -9.17 -7.81
CA MET A 73 9.86 -9.40 -7.62
C MET A 73 10.43 -8.32 -6.71
N GLY A 74 11.37 -8.66 -5.83
CA GLY A 74 12.11 -7.68 -5.04
C GLY A 74 13.22 -8.30 -4.22
N ARG A 75 14.19 -7.47 -3.84
CA ARG A 75 15.31 -7.90 -3.00
C ARG A 75 14.83 -8.16 -1.58
N VAL A 76 15.28 -9.24 -0.97
CA VAL A 76 15.05 -9.58 0.43
C VAL A 76 16.34 -10.10 1.06
N ILE A 77 16.55 -9.81 2.33
CA ILE A 77 17.61 -10.42 3.14
C ILE A 77 16.99 -11.52 3.98
N ILE A 78 17.34 -12.77 3.69
CA ILE A 78 16.98 -13.92 4.52
C ILE A 78 18.10 -14.26 5.51
N LEU A 79 17.86 -15.24 6.38
CA LEU A 79 18.78 -15.65 7.46
C LEU A 79 20.25 -15.71 6.99
N ASN A 80 21.15 -15.27 7.86
CA ASN A 80 22.61 -15.17 7.61
C ASN A 80 23.02 -14.13 6.55
N ASN A 81 22.27 -13.02 6.43
CA ASN A 81 22.55 -11.94 5.48
C ASN A 81 22.60 -12.40 4.02
N TRP A 82 21.81 -13.42 3.68
CA TRP A 82 21.74 -13.87 2.30
C TRP A 82 20.74 -13.00 1.54
N GLU A 83 21.27 -12.20 0.62
CA GLU A 83 20.50 -11.36 -0.30
C GLU A 83 20.08 -12.16 -1.52
N ILE A 84 18.77 -12.17 -1.80
CA ILE A 84 18.19 -12.80 -2.99
C ILE A 84 17.10 -11.90 -3.57
N CYS A 85 16.73 -12.17 -4.82
CA CYS A 85 15.50 -11.65 -5.42
C CYS A 85 14.38 -12.65 -5.22
N ALA A 86 13.41 -12.30 -4.38
CA ALA A 86 12.24 -13.12 -4.14
C ALA A 86 11.25 -12.93 -5.28
N ASN A 87 10.93 -14.03 -5.97
CA ASN A 87 9.83 -14.10 -6.93
C ASN A 87 8.59 -14.61 -6.21
N MET A 88 7.58 -13.74 -6.11
CA MET A 88 6.32 -13.96 -5.42
C MET A 88 5.17 -13.98 -6.41
N PHE A 89 4.13 -14.74 -6.06
CA PHE A 89 2.89 -14.86 -6.81
C PHE A 89 1.73 -14.51 -5.88
N GLY A 90 0.66 -13.97 -6.47
CA GLY A 90 -0.56 -13.63 -5.77
C GLY A 90 -1.80 -13.91 -6.61
N THR A 91 -2.85 -14.39 -5.95
CA THR A 91 -4.22 -14.46 -6.49
C THR A 91 -5.14 -13.66 -5.59
N PHE A 92 -6.05 -12.89 -6.20
CA PHE A 92 -6.94 -11.99 -5.47
C PHE A 92 -8.36 -12.54 -5.46
N GLU A 93 -8.88 -12.79 -4.27
CA GLU A 93 -10.28 -13.16 -4.05
C GLU A 93 -11.10 -11.88 -3.85
N ASP A 94 -12.20 -11.78 -4.59
CA ASP A 94 -13.10 -10.62 -4.57
C ASP A 94 -13.85 -10.50 -3.24
N THR A 95 -14.13 -9.26 -2.83
CA THR A 95 -15.05 -8.95 -1.72
C THR A 95 -16.25 -8.16 -2.23
N GLU A 96 -17.14 -7.72 -1.34
CA GLU A 96 -18.29 -6.86 -1.72
C GLU A 96 -17.84 -5.49 -2.28
N ASP A 97 -16.67 -4.99 -1.86
CA ASP A 97 -16.09 -3.75 -2.37
C ASP A 97 -15.07 -4.08 -3.48
N PRO A 98 -15.24 -3.52 -4.70
CA PRO A 98 -14.39 -3.85 -5.84
C PRO A 98 -12.92 -3.45 -5.66
N ALA A 99 -12.58 -2.58 -4.70
CA ALA A 99 -11.21 -2.17 -4.40
C ALA A 99 -10.59 -2.91 -3.21
N ARG A 100 -11.34 -3.83 -2.58
CA ARG A 100 -10.85 -4.65 -1.46
C ARG A 100 -10.79 -6.11 -1.89
N PHE A 101 -9.61 -6.69 -1.74
CA PHE A 101 -9.37 -8.09 -2.07
C PHE A 101 -8.78 -8.84 -0.88
N LYS A 102 -8.97 -10.15 -0.84
CA LYS A 102 -8.13 -11.06 -0.05
C LYS A 102 -7.06 -11.63 -0.97
N MET A 103 -5.81 -11.29 -0.70
CA MET A 103 -4.66 -11.75 -1.48
C MET A 103 -4.09 -13.00 -0.85
N LYS A 104 -4.16 -14.12 -1.57
CA LYS A 104 -3.36 -15.30 -1.27
C LYS A 104 -2.02 -15.17 -1.98
N TYR A 105 -0.91 -15.27 -1.25
CA TYR A 105 0.42 -15.11 -1.83
C TYR A 105 1.35 -16.27 -1.46
N TRP A 106 2.33 -16.55 -2.34
CA TRP A 106 3.39 -17.54 -2.12
C TRP A 106 4.62 -17.21 -2.94
N GLY A 107 5.79 -17.67 -2.50
CA GLY A 107 7.02 -17.54 -3.29
C GLY A 107 7.30 -18.72 -4.21
N ALA A 108 8.11 -18.48 -5.24
CA ALA A 108 8.55 -19.49 -6.21
C ALA A 108 9.36 -20.63 -5.58
N ALA A 109 10.05 -20.34 -4.48
CA ALA A 109 10.83 -21.31 -3.72
C ALA A 109 10.19 -21.56 -2.35
N SER A 110 10.30 -22.79 -1.85
CA SER A 110 9.65 -23.24 -0.61
C SER A 110 10.10 -22.52 0.66
N TYR A 111 11.27 -21.87 0.64
CA TYR A 111 11.78 -21.07 1.75
C TYR A 111 11.22 -19.63 1.78
N LEU A 112 10.49 -19.22 0.74
CA LEU A 112 9.79 -17.94 0.71
C LEU A 112 8.43 -18.07 1.40
N GLN A 113 7.90 -16.95 1.89
CA GLN A 113 6.66 -16.92 2.65
C GLN A 113 5.45 -17.29 1.79
N THR A 114 4.45 -17.90 2.42
CA THR A 114 3.09 -18.08 1.90
C THR A 114 2.12 -17.56 2.94
N GLY A 115 1.00 -16.99 2.52
CA GLY A 115 0.04 -16.41 3.45
C GLY A 115 -1.16 -15.78 2.77
N TYR A 116 -1.93 -15.08 3.60
CA TYR A 116 -3.10 -14.32 3.21
C TYR A 116 -3.00 -12.93 3.81
N ASP A 117 -3.18 -11.90 2.99
CA ASP A 117 -3.22 -10.52 3.43
C ASP A 117 -4.44 -9.83 2.81
N ASP A 118 -4.98 -8.83 3.49
CA ASP A 118 -5.85 -7.85 2.84
C ASP A 118 -5.06 -7.10 1.77
N HIS A 119 -5.68 -6.83 0.62
CA HIS A 119 -5.08 -6.04 -0.46
C HIS A 119 -6.08 -4.99 -0.91
N TRP A 120 -5.94 -3.78 -0.37
CA TRP A 120 -6.87 -2.69 -0.65
C TRP A 120 -6.20 -1.65 -1.54
N ILE A 121 -6.93 -1.22 -2.57
CA ILE A 121 -6.52 -0.10 -3.42
C ILE A 121 -7.16 1.16 -2.84
N ILE A 122 -6.36 1.96 -2.12
CA ILE A 122 -6.82 3.18 -1.47
C ILE A 122 -7.18 4.24 -2.51
N ASP A 123 -6.29 4.45 -3.47
CA ASP A 123 -6.53 5.33 -4.61
C ASP A 123 -5.57 4.97 -5.76
N THR A 124 -5.96 5.31 -6.98
CA THR A 124 -5.14 5.18 -8.17
C THR A 124 -5.75 6.01 -9.30
N ASP A 125 -4.91 6.55 -10.17
CA ASP A 125 -5.33 7.09 -11.46
C ASP A 125 -5.16 6.09 -12.61
N TYR A 126 -4.72 4.86 -12.30
CA TYR A 126 -4.37 3.76 -13.21
C TYR A 126 -3.14 4.00 -14.08
N ASP A 127 -2.94 5.25 -14.49
CA ASP A 127 -2.00 5.64 -15.53
C ASP A 127 -0.65 6.09 -14.97
N ASN A 128 -0.56 6.44 -13.68
CA ASN A 128 0.71 6.80 -13.08
C ASN A 128 0.92 6.37 -11.63
N TYR A 129 -0.05 6.52 -10.73
CA TYR A 129 0.14 6.18 -9.32
C TYR A 129 -0.92 5.23 -8.78
N ALA A 130 -0.54 4.47 -7.77
CA ALA A 130 -1.47 3.71 -6.94
C ALA A 130 -1.01 3.64 -5.50
N ILE A 131 -1.97 3.57 -4.58
CA ILE A 131 -1.76 3.50 -3.15
C ILE A 131 -2.39 2.19 -2.68
N HIS A 132 -1.53 1.26 -2.30
CA HIS A 132 -1.94 -0.02 -1.74
C HIS A 132 -1.94 0.06 -0.21
N TYR A 133 -2.87 -0.61 0.46
CA TYR A 133 -2.90 -0.75 1.91
C TYR A 133 -3.27 -2.17 2.32
N SER A 134 -2.65 -2.63 3.40
CA SER A 134 -2.98 -3.88 4.07
C SER A 134 -2.85 -3.72 5.57
N CYS A 135 -3.80 -4.26 6.32
CA CYS A 135 -3.70 -4.39 7.77
C CYS A 135 -3.71 -5.88 8.14
N ARG A 136 -2.64 -6.34 8.77
CA ARG A 136 -2.46 -7.74 9.21
C ARG A 136 -3.05 -7.98 10.59
N GLU A 137 -2.96 -6.97 11.45
CA GLU A 137 -3.43 -7.05 12.83
C GLU A 137 -4.13 -5.76 13.23
N LEU A 138 -5.36 -5.89 13.72
CA LEU A 138 -6.12 -4.79 14.31
C LEU A 138 -5.79 -4.69 15.80
N ASP A 139 -5.70 -3.47 16.30
CA ASP A 139 -5.69 -3.20 17.74
C ASP A 139 -7.11 -3.31 18.32
N VAL A 140 -7.22 -3.35 19.64
CA VAL A 140 -8.49 -3.48 20.38
C VAL A 140 -9.47 -2.34 20.11
N ASP A 141 -8.96 -1.17 19.72
CA ASP A 141 -9.76 0.00 19.38
C ASP A 141 -10.20 0.03 17.91
N GLY A 142 -9.75 -0.94 17.09
CA GLY A 142 -10.06 -1.03 15.65
C GLY A 142 -9.08 -0.29 14.74
N THR A 143 -8.03 0.32 15.30
CA THR A 143 -6.92 0.86 14.51
C THR A 143 -5.98 -0.26 14.01
N CYS A 144 -5.08 0.06 13.08
CA CYS A 144 -4.15 -0.94 12.55
C CYS A 144 -2.86 -1.02 13.39
N LEU A 145 -2.65 -2.16 14.05
CA LEU A 145 -1.46 -2.44 14.86
C LEU A 145 -0.27 -2.84 13.98
N ASP A 146 -0.48 -3.80 13.08
CA ASP A 146 0.50 -4.18 12.06
C ASP A 146 -0.11 -4.10 10.67
N GLY A 147 0.52 -3.34 9.79
CA GLY A 147 0.04 -3.11 8.45
C GLY A 147 1.15 -2.60 7.56
N TYR A 148 0.95 -2.65 6.24
CA TYR A 148 1.93 -2.19 5.29
C TYR A 148 1.25 -1.50 4.13
N SER A 149 2.03 -0.70 3.41
CA SER A 149 1.53 0.03 2.26
C SER A 149 2.63 0.23 1.25
N PHE A 150 2.24 0.18 -0.03
CA PHE A 150 3.09 0.55 -1.14
C PHE A 150 2.51 1.76 -1.84
N ILE A 151 3.41 2.68 -2.21
CA ILE A 151 3.13 3.69 -3.22
C ILE A 151 3.74 3.16 -4.50
N PHE A 152 2.89 2.82 -5.46
CA PHE A 152 3.29 2.38 -6.77
C PHE A 152 3.31 3.55 -7.75
N SER A 153 4.22 3.44 -8.71
CA SER A 153 4.28 4.29 -9.88
C SER A 153 4.34 3.43 -11.15
N ARG A 154 3.81 3.93 -12.27
CA ARG A 154 4.08 3.34 -13.59
C ARG A 154 5.52 3.58 -14.05
N HIS A 155 6.24 4.49 -13.39
CA HIS A 155 7.63 4.80 -13.69
C HIS A 155 8.55 4.57 -12.47
N PRO A 156 9.73 3.94 -12.66
CA PRO A 156 10.62 3.59 -11.54
C PRO A 156 11.31 4.80 -10.90
N ASP A 157 11.34 5.95 -11.57
CA ASP A 157 11.96 7.19 -11.12
C ASP A 157 11.13 7.96 -10.08
N GLY A 158 9.83 7.69 -9.98
CA GLY A 158 8.97 8.27 -8.95
C GLY A 158 7.57 8.62 -9.40
N LEU A 159 6.95 9.53 -8.67
CA LEU A 159 5.63 10.08 -8.96
C LEU A 159 5.76 11.40 -9.75
N ARG A 160 4.73 11.75 -10.52
CA ARG A 160 4.63 13.10 -11.08
C ARG A 160 4.42 14.12 -9.95
N PRO A 161 4.86 15.37 -10.11
CA PRO A 161 4.66 16.43 -9.11
C PRO A 161 3.19 16.60 -8.66
N GLU A 162 2.24 16.51 -9.59
CA GLU A 162 0.81 16.65 -9.33
C GLU A 162 0.23 15.54 -8.46
N ASP A 163 0.75 14.31 -8.55
CA ASP A 163 0.26 13.17 -7.79
C ASP A 163 0.74 13.20 -6.33
N GLN A 164 1.84 13.89 -6.05
CA GLN A 164 2.44 13.92 -4.71
C GLN A 164 1.46 14.49 -3.67
N LYS A 165 0.63 15.45 -4.06
CA LYS A 165 -0.40 16.03 -3.18
C LYS A 165 -1.43 14.96 -2.79
N ASN A 166 -2.05 14.32 -3.78
CA ASN A 166 -3.07 13.29 -3.54
C ASN A 166 -2.50 12.12 -2.73
N VAL A 167 -1.30 11.66 -3.07
CA VAL A 167 -0.62 10.59 -2.32
C VAL A 167 -0.34 11.01 -0.88
N THR A 168 0.02 12.27 -0.63
CA THR A 168 0.27 12.77 0.72
C THR A 168 -1.02 12.83 1.54
N GLU A 169 -2.11 13.31 0.95
CA GLU A 169 -3.44 13.35 1.57
C GLU A 169 -3.91 11.93 1.92
N LYS A 170 -3.84 11.00 0.98
CA LYS A 170 -4.22 9.59 1.22
C LYS A 170 -3.36 8.89 2.26
N LYS A 171 -2.06 9.19 2.34
CA LYS A 171 -1.19 8.70 3.43
C LYS A 171 -1.66 9.18 4.80
N GLN A 172 -2.16 10.42 4.87
CA GLN A 172 -2.71 10.97 6.11
C GLN A 172 -4.04 10.31 6.46
N GLU A 173 -4.94 10.15 5.49
CA GLU A 173 -6.24 9.48 5.68
C GLU A 173 -6.11 8.06 6.24
N ILE A 174 -5.11 7.30 5.79
CA ILE A 174 -4.82 5.93 6.30
C ILE A 174 -3.86 5.92 7.50
N CYS A 175 -3.57 7.08 8.11
CA CYS A 175 -2.73 7.24 9.29
C CYS A 175 -1.28 6.70 9.16
N PHE A 176 -0.76 6.65 7.94
CA PHE A 176 0.61 6.23 7.62
C PHE A 176 1.52 7.38 7.17
N LEU A 177 1.06 8.63 7.17
CA LEU A 177 1.91 9.78 6.86
C LEU A 177 3.16 9.79 7.75
N GLY A 178 4.32 10.05 7.16
CA GLY A 178 5.61 10.02 7.85
C GLY A 178 6.18 8.63 8.15
N LYS A 179 5.43 7.54 7.88
CA LYS A 179 5.89 6.15 8.12
C LYS A 179 6.49 5.47 6.88
N TYR A 180 6.54 6.16 5.74
CA TYR A 180 7.06 5.60 4.49
C TYR A 180 8.55 5.89 4.33
N ARG A 181 9.27 4.91 3.80
CA ARG A 181 10.62 5.07 3.25
C ARG A 181 10.60 4.93 1.73
N ARG A 182 11.60 5.50 1.05
CA ARG A 182 11.78 5.30 -0.39
C ARG A 182 12.17 3.86 -0.71
N VAL A 183 11.80 3.42 -1.90
CA VAL A 183 12.19 2.15 -2.50
C VAL A 183 13.07 2.45 -3.70
N SER A 184 14.29 1.94 -3.69
CA SER A 184 15.25 2.16 -4.78
C SER A 184 15.09 1.09 -5.86
N HIS A 185 15.27 1.50 -7.11
CA HIS A 185 15.39 0.61 -8.27
C HIS A 185 16.79 0.73 -8.84
N THR A 186 17.66 -0.21 -8.47
CA THR A 186 19.09 -0.22 -8.84
C THR A 186 19.41 -1.26 -9.91
N GLY A 187 18.40 -2.03 -10.35
CA GLY A 187 18.55 -3.15 -11.27
C GLY A 187 19.15 -4.40 -10.63
N PHE A 188 19.15 -4.50 -9.29
CA PHE A 188 19.72 -5.66 -8.59
C PHE A 188 19.06 -6.98 -9.00
N CYS A 189 17.75 -6.94 -9.28
CA CYS A 189 16.98 -8.10 -9.70
C CYS A 189 16.84 -8.27 -11.21
N ASP A 190 17.39 -7.36 -12.03
CA ASP A 190 17.29 -7.47 -13.49
C ASP A 190 18.25 -8.53 -14.06
N SER A 191 19.28 -8.89 -13.29
CA SER A 191 20.30 -9.87 -13.63
C SER A 191 20.11 -11.24 -12.96
N ALA A 192 18.99 -11.44 -12.24
CA ALA A 192 18.72 -12.61 -11.41
C ALA A 192 17.98 -13.72 -12.18
#